data_AF-A0A957BJH2-F1
#
_entry.id   AF-A0A957BJH2-F1
#
_cell.length_a   1.000
_cell.length_b   1.000
_cell.length_c   1.000
_cell.angle_alpha   90.00
_cell.angle_beta   90.00
_cell.angle_gamma   90.00
#
_symmetry.space_group_name_H-M   'P 1'
#
loop_
_entity.id
_entity.type
_entity.pdbx_description
1 polymer ?
#
loop_
_entity_poly.entity_id
_entity_poly.type
_entity_poly.pdbx_seq_one_letter_code
_entity_poly.pdbx_strand_id
1 'polypeptide(L)'
;GKSAWEIAEIYTEAFKQDLAQLHIHEPHIWCKATDHIAEQIGMIQCIEANGYTYRTSDGIYFDTSKLDDYGYIARLNIEGLQAGSRIAMSEKRNAT
;
A
#
# COMPACT_ATOMS: atom_id res chain seq x y z
N GLY A 1 5.21 -0.71 27.88
CA GLY A 1 4.35 -0.76 26.68
C GLY A 1 4.66 -2.04 25.91
N LYS A 2 3.81 -2.44 24.97
CA LYS A 2 4.09 -3.54 24.03
C LYS A 2 4.85 -3.00 22.81
N SER A 3 5.71 -3.82 22.22
CA SER A 3 6.36 -3.54 20.95
C SER A 3 5.37 -3.63 19.78
N ALA A 4 5.71 -3.04 18.63
CA ALA A 4 4.91 -3.16 17.41
C ALA A 4 4.71 -4.63 17.00
N TRP A 5 5.72 -5.48 17.20
CA TRP A 5 5.67 -6.92 16.91
C TRP A 5 4.67 -7.66 17.80
N GLU A 6 4.70 -7.39 19.11
CA GLU A 6 3.75 -7.99 20.04
C GLU A 6 2.31 -7.55 19.75
N ILE A 7 2.11 -6.28 19.40
CA ILE A 7 0.79 -5.76 19.02
C ILE A 7 0.29 -6.46 17.75
N ALA A 8 1.13 -6.55 16.71
CA ALA A 8 0.77 -7.21 15.46
C ALA A 8 0.40 -8.69 15.66
N GLU A 9 1.16 -9.42 16.48
CA GLU A 9 0.88 -10.82 16.77
C GLU A 9 -0.43 -11.02 17.53
N ILE A 10 -0.69 -10.21 18.57
CA ILE A 10 -1.95 -10.26 19.33
C ILE A 10 -3.17 -10.11 18.42
N TYR A 11 -3.15 -9.11 17.54
CA TYR A 11 -4.28 -8.85 16.65
C TYR A 11 -4.36 -9.83 15.47
N THR A 12 -3.23 -10.40 15.04
CA THR A 12 -3.22 -11.49 14.04
C THR A 12 -3.91 -12.74 14.59
N GLU A 13 -3.62 -13.12 15.82
CA GLU A 13 -4.23 -14.30 16.44
C GLU A 13 -5.72 -14.09 16.74
N ALA A 14 -6.11 -12.89 17.21
CA ALA A 14 -7.52 -12.54 17.37
C ALA A 14 -8.28 -12.64 16.03
N PHE A 15 -7.72 -12.09 14.95
CA PHE A 15 -8.33 -12.16 13.62
C PHE A 15 -8.54 -13.60 13.13
N LYS A 16 -7.54 -14.48 13.29
CA LYS A 16 -7.66 -15.91 12.93
C LYS A 16 -8.77 -16.61 13.73
N GLN A 17 -8.87 -16.31 15.03
CA GLN A 17 -9.92 -16.86 15.89
C GLN A 17 -11.31 -16.40 15.44
N ASP A 18 -11.46 -15.15 15.00
CA ASP A 18 -12.72 -14.63 14.48
C ASP A 18 -13.10 -15.30 13.15
N LEU A 19 -12.15 -15.51 12.24
CA LEU A 19 -12.39 -16.25 10.99
C LEU A 19 -12.84 -17.69 11.25
N ALA A 20 -12.20 -18.37 12.20
CA ALA A 20 -12.56 -19.73 12.58
C ALA A 20 -13.99 -19.81 13.15
N GLN A 21 -14.38 -18.84 13.99
CA GLN A 21 -15.76 -18.73 14.53
C GLN A 21 -16.79 -18.49 13.43
N LEU A 22 -16.41 -17.79 12.36
CA LEU A 22 -17.25 -17.56 11.18
C LEU A 22 -17.20 -18.73 10.17
N HIS A 23 -16.51 -19.83 10.48
CA HIS A 23 -16.28 -20.96 9.58
C HIS A 23 -15.65 -20.55 8.23
N ILE A 24 -14.83 -19.50 8.22
CA ILE A 24 -14.10 -19.05 7.04
C ILE A 24 -12.86 -19.95 6.86
N HIS A 25 -12.64 -20.44 5.65
CA HIS A 25 -11.45 -21.23 5.34
C HIS A 25 -10.18 -20.41 5.45
N GLU A 26 -9.13 -21.02 6.01
CA GLU A 26 -7.82 -20.41 6.07
C GLU A 26 -7.20 -20.27 4.68
N PRO A 27 -6.40 -19.21 4.45
CA PRO A 27 -5.58 -19.10 3.26
C PRO A 27 -4.46 -20.15 3.31
N HIS A 28 -3.96 -20.53 2.13
CA HIS A 28 -2.78 -21.40 2.03
C HIS A 28 -1.52 -20.75 2.62
N ILE A 29 -1.44 -19.42 2.61
CA ILE A 29 -0.27 -18.67 3.06
C ILE A 29 -0.74 -17.42 3.83
N TRP A 30 -0.25 -17.28 5.05
CA TRP A 30 -0.37 -16.06 5.86
C TRP A 30 0.83 -15.15 5.59
N CYS A 31 0.73 -14.32 4.55
CA CYS A 31 1.82 -13.46 4.09
C CYS A 31 1.94 -12.18 4.96
N LYS A 32 3.00 -12.08 5.78
CA LYS A 32 3.30 -10.86 6.55
C LYS A 32 4.14 -9.91 5.71
N ALA A 33 3.73 -8.64 5.62
CA ALA A 33 4.48 -7.63 4.88
C ALA A 33 5.95 -7.50 5.34
N THR A 34 6.18 -7.68 6.65
CA THR A 34 7.52 -7.63 7.27
C THR A 34 8.46 -8.75 6.83
N ASP A 35 7.92 -9.86 6.32
CA ASP A 35 8.71 -11.01 5.89
C ASP A 35 9.17 -10.87 4.43
N HIS A 36 8.62 -9.88 3.70
CA HIS A 36 8.83 -9.68 2.25
C HIS A 36 9.40 -8.30 1.90
N ILE A 37 10.08 -7.65 2.85
CA ILE A 37 10.67 -6.32 2.64
C ILE A 37 11.68 -6.32 1.49
N ALA A 38 12.45 -7.41 1.33
CA ALA A 38 13.45 -7.52 0.27
C ALA A 38 12.79 -7.51 -1.12
N GLU A 39 11.70 -8.24 -1.29
CA GLU A 39 10.93 -8.30 -2.54
C GLU A 39 10.24 -6.95 -2.83
N GLN A 40 9.70 -6.29 -1.81
CA GLN A 40 9.14 -4.94 -1.95
C GLN A 40 10.18 -3.94 -2.43
N ILE A 41 11.40 -3.96 -1.87
CA ILE A 41 12.52 -3.12 -2.33
C ILE A 41 12.88 -3.45 -3.78
N GLY A 42 12.98 -4.75 -4.14
CA GLY A 42 13.27 -5.18 -5.51
C GLY A 42 12.21 -4.70 -6.51
N MET A 43 10.93 -4.74 -6.13
CA MET A 43 9.84 -4.20 -6.95
C MET A 43 9.98 -2.69 -7.14
N ILE A 44 10.25 -1.92 -6.07
CA ILE A 44 10.44 -0.47 -6.16
C ILE A 44 11.61 -0.13 -7.09
N GLN A 45 12.72 -0.85 -7.00
CA GLN A 45 13.87 -0.67 -7.89
C GLN A 45 13.52 -0.92 -9.37
N CYS A 46 12.71 -1.94 -9.65
CA CYS A 46 12.21 -2.20 -11.00
C CYS A 46 11.36 -1.03 -11.51
N ILE A 47 10.43 -0.53 -10.71
CA ILE A 47 9.54 0.59 -11.08
C ILE A 47 10.36 1.87 -11.29
N GLU A 48 11.34 2.16 -10.43
CA GLU A 48 12.26 3.31 -10.55
C GLU A 48 13.10 3.21 -11.82
N ALA A 49 13.66 2.03 -12.14
CA ALA A 49 14.43 1.79 -13.35
C ALA A 49 13.61 1.99 -14.64
N ASN A 50 12.30 1.69 -14.60
CA ASN A 50 11.38 1.95 -15.71
C ASN A 50 10.89 3.42 -15.74
N GLY A 51 11.32 4.26 -14.80
CA GLY A 51 10.99 5.68 -14.77
C GLY A 51 9.60 6.01 -14.24
N TYR A 52 8.94 5.09 -13.55
CA TYR A 52 7.58 5.27 -13.02
C TYR A 52 7.53 5.81 -11.58
N THR A 53 8.67 6.25 -11.04
CA THR A 53 8.72 6.87 -9.71
C THR A 53 9.28 8.29 -9.75
N TYR A 54 9.10 9.01 -8.65
CA TYR A 54 9.84 10.21 -8.31
C TYR A 54 10.18 10.22 -6.82
N ARG A 55 11.26 10.92 -6.46
CA ARG A 55 11.70 11.06 -5.07
C ARG A 55 11.23 12.38 -4.49
N THR A 56 10.87 12.33 -3.22
CA THR A 56 10.53 13.46 -2.35
C THR A 56 11.48 13.48 -1.14
N SER A 57 11.37 14.48 -0.28
CA SER A 57 12.11 14.57 0.98
C SER A 57 11.77 13.44 1.97
N ASP A 58 10.59 12.84 1.86
CA ASP A 58 10.09 11.79 2.76
C ASP A 58 10.05 10.38 2.15
N GLY A 59 10.29 10.21 0.84
CA GLY A 59 10.30 8.88 0.25
C GLY A 59 10.34 8.81 -1.28
N ILE A 60 9.93 7.64 -1.79
CA ILE A 60 9.79 7.34 -3.21
C ILE A 60 8.30 7.15 -3.49
N TYR A 61 7.79 7.86 -4.49
CA TYR A 61 6.39 7.88 -4.88
C TYR A 61 6.22 7.33 -6.30
N PHE A 62 5.11 6.65 -6.55
CA PHE A 62 4.73 6.24 -7.91
C PHE A 62 4.14 7.42 -8.68
N ASP A 63 4.58 7.62 -9.92
CA ASP A 63 4.08 8.65 -10.81
C ASP A 63 2.85 8.14 -11.57
N THR A 64 1.68 8.33 -10.95
CA THR A 64 0.40 7.90 -11.51
C THR A 64 0.09 8.47 -12.90
N SER A 65 0.68 9.62 -13.27
CA SER A 65 0.51 10.23 -14.59
C SER A 65 1.15 9.43 -15.73
N LYS A 66 2.05 8.49 -15.40
CA LYS A 66 2.73 7.63 -16.37
C LYS A 66 2.01 6.33 -16.67
N LEU A 67 0.94 6.02 -15.93
CA LEU A 67 0.09 4.87 -16.16
C LEU A 67 -1.26 5.32 -16.74
N ASP A 68 -1.46 5.07 -18.03
CA ASP A 68 -2.59 5.60 -18.81
C ASP A 68 -3.97 5.25 -18.22
N ASP A 69 -4.11 4.08 -17.61
CA ASP A 69 -5.36 3.58 -17.02
C ASP A 69 -5.38 3.62 -15.49
N TYR A 70 -4.54 4.47 -14.87
CA TYR A 70 -4.52 4.62 -13.42
C TYR A 70 -5.91 4.97 -12.87
N GLY A 71 -6.42 4.17 -11.93
CA GLY A 71 -7.76 4.37 -11.35
C GLY A 71 -8.90 3.60 -12.02
N TYR A 72 -8.62 2.85 -13.09
CA TYR A 72 -9.59 1.98 -13.78
C TYR A 72 -10.35 1.04 -12.82
N ILE A 73 -9.62 0.32 -11.96
CA ILE A 73 -10.20 -0.65 -11.01
C ILE A 73 -11.19 0.01 -10.04
N ALA A 74 -10.85 1.20 -9.56
CA ALA A 74 -11.68 1.96 -8.63
C ALA A 74 -12.75 2.82 -9.32
N ARG A 75 -12.83 2.78 -10.66
CA ARG A 75 -13.71 3.62 -11.49
C ARG A 75 -13.61 5.11 -11.12
N LEU A 76 -12.38 5.56 -10.86
CA LEU A 76 -12.15 6.94 -10.43
C LEU A 76 -12.36 7.89 -11.62
N ASN A 77 -13.13 8.95 -11.38
CA ASN A 77 -13.11 10.10 -12.26
C ASN A 77 -11.92 10.98 -11.89
N ILE A 78 -10.77 10.75 -12.53
CA ILE A 78 -9.51 11.45 -12.25
C ILE A 78 -9.67 12.96 -12.47
N GLU A 79 -10.38 13.38 -13.51
CA GLU A 79 -10.63 14.80 -13.82
C GLU A 79 -11.43 15.51 -12.71
N GLY A 80 -12.28 14.76 -11.99
CA GLY A 80 -13.07 15.25 -10.88
C GLY A 80 -12.35 15.25 -9.52
N LEU A 81 -11.13 14.72 -9.42
CA LEU A 81 -10.41 14.63 -8.14
C LEU A 81 -9.91 16.00 -7.70
N GLN A 82 -10.39 16.45 -6.54
CA GLN A 82 -9.86 17.63 -5.86
C GLN A 82 -8.66 17.22 -5.00
N ALA A 83 -7.46 17.61 -5.46
CA ALA A 83 -6.23 17.49 -4.69
C ALA A 83 -6.38 18.19 -3.33
N GLY A 84 -5.82 17.62 -2.26
CA GLY A 84 -5.79 18.28 -0.97
C GLY A 84 -7.06 18.23 -0.12
N SER A 85 -8.10 17.49 -0.55
CA SER A 85 -9.40 17.42 0.15
C SER A 85 -9.36 16.74 1.53
N ARG A 86 -8.33 15.92 1.81
CA ARG A 86 -8.12 15.28 3.13
C ARG A 86 -6.79 15.64 3.81
N ILE A 87 -5.73 15.93 3.05
CA ILE A 87 -4.37 16.21 3.55
C ILE A 87 -3.71 17.22 2.60
N ALA A 88 -2.96 18.19 3.13
CA ALA A 88 -2.25 19.17 2.32
C ALA A 88 -1.32 18.50 1.30
N MET A 89 -1.37 18.95 0.05
CA MET A 89 -0.41 18.56 -0.98
C MET A 89 0.96 19.13 -0.60
N SER A 90 1.90 18.24 -0.26
CA SER A 90 3.32 18.58 -0.12
C SER A 90 4.02 18.35 -1.46
N GLU A 91 5.13 17.60 -1.48
CA GLU A 91 5.90 17.27 -2.69
C GLU A 91 5.25 16.20 -3.60
N LYS A 92 4.05 15.69 -3.25
CA LYS A 92 3.31 14.75 -4.08
C LYS A 92 2.88 15.45 -5.38
N ARG A 93 3.14 14.83 -6.54
CA ARG A 93 2.88 15.45 -7.86
C ARG A 93 1.42 15.32 -8.31
N ASN A 94 0.78 14.19 -8.01
CA ASN A 94 -0.54 13.87 -8.51
C ASN A 94 -1.56 13.77 -7.35
N ALA A 95 -2.80 14.19 -7.61
CA ALA A 95 -3.89 14.18 -6.62
C ALA A 95 -4.38 12.76 -6.26
N THR A 96 -4.25 11.85 -7.23
CA THR A 96 -4.55 10.41 -7.16
C THR A 96 -3.65 9.66 -6.19
#